data_AF-A0A0B1SG09-F1
#
_entry.id   AF-A0A0B1SG09-F1
#
_cell.length_a   1.000
_cell.length_b   1.000
_cell.length_c   1.000
_cell.angle_alpha   90.00
_cell.angle_beta   90.00
_cell.angle_gamma   90.00
#
_symmetry.space_group_name_H-M   'P 1'
#
loop_
_entity.id
_entity.type
_entity.pdbx_description
1 polymer ?
#
loop_
_entity_poly.entity_id
_entity_poly.type
_entity_poly.pdbx_seq_one_letter_code
_entity_poly.pdbx_strand_id
1 'polypeptide(L)'
;MLLDPTEDEHQDTRLISPCIPPDFEISDWEYALKRWNISGTRNYSFESCYDAARHFVISSNIMKLSSLRGKTIYLFSYYYDRGLNAGLIKENDGGAIKLLDYRKAAEKGCLHAVLEAAQWSPLDAMAMPRPDVHLYFTFCWIWVR
;
A
#
# COMPACT_ATOMS: atom_id res chain seq x y z
N MET A 1 -28.84 28.56 15.42
CA MET A 1 -27.66 27.88 15.99
C MET A 1 -26.65 27.75 14.87
N LEU A 2 -25.73 28.71 14.82
CA LEU A 2 -24.55 28.66 13.97
C LEU A 2 -23.66 27.54 14.55
N LEU A 3 -23.27 26.58 13.71
CA LEU A 3 -22.21 25.64 14.08
C LEU A 3 -20.92 26.45 14.07
N ASP A 4 -20.31 26.65 15.24
CA ASP A 4 -18.96 27.17 15.37
C ASP A 4 -18.01 26.22 14.59
N PRO A 5 -17.26 26.70 13.58
CA PRO A 5 -16.29 25.88 12.86
C PRO A 5 -14.94 25.78 13.58
N THR A 6 -14.87 26.13 14.88
CA THR A 6 -13.61 26.23 15.62
C THR A 6 -13.42 25.07 16.60
N GLU A 7 -13.48 23.84 16.12
CA GLU A 7 -12.77 22.69 16.71
C GLU A 7 -12.27 21.75 15.60
N ASP A 8 -11.72 22.31 14.51
CA ASP A 8 -10.75 21.57 13.69
C ASP A 8 -9.45 21.52 14.48
N GLU A 9 -9.36 20.56 15.41
CA GLU A 9 -8.09 20.17 15.99
C GLU A 9 -7.12 19.89 14.83
N HIS A 10 -6.11 20.75 14.70
CA HIS A 10 -4.86 20.42 14.03
C HIS A 10 -4.18 19.29 14.82
N GLN A 11 -4.78 18.09 14.82
CA GLN A 11 -4.08 16.88 15.24
C GLN A 11 -3.11 16.55 14.13
N ASP A 12 -1.84 16.86 14.36
CA ASP A 12 -0.72 16.36 13.58
C ASP A 12 -0.77 14.82 13.63
N THR A 13 -1.44 14.22 12.65
CA THR A 13 -1.81 12.81 12.70
C THR A 13 -0.65 12.00 12.12
N ARG A 14 0.34 11.74 12.98
CA ARG A 14 1.54 10.99 12.62
C ARG A 14 1.27 9.49 12.66
N LEU A 15 1.57 8.81 11.56
CA LEU A 15 1.45 7.36 11.41
C LEU A 15 2.82 6.75 11.08
N ILE A 16 3.15 5.63 11.73
CA ILE A 16 4.34 4.83 11.42
C ILE A 16 3.85 3.51 10.81
N SER A 17 4.32 3.18 9.61
CA SER A 17 3.82 2.01 8.86
C SER A 17 4.92 0.99 8.57
N PRO A 18 4.71 -0.31 8.87
CA PRO A 18 5.58 -1.41 8.43
C PRO A 18 5.49 -1.70 6.93
N CYS A 19 4.58 -1.03 6.23
CA CYS A 19 4.42 -1.10 4.78
C CYS A 19 5.22 -0.04 4.03
N ILE A 20 5.91 0.86 4.74
CA ILE A 20 6.76 1.92 4.17
C ILE A 20 8.22 1.69 4.57
N PRO A 21 9.18 1.75 3.63
CA PRO A 21 10.60 1.70 3.94
C PRO A 21 11.04 2.80 4.92
N PRO A 22 11.99 2.55 5.83
CA PRO A 22 12.36 3.46 6.91
C PRO A 22 12.82 4.85 6.46
N ASP A 23 13.41 4.95 5.26
CA ASP A 23 13.94 6.21 4.72
C ASP A 23 12.89 7.00 3.92
N PHE A 24 11.63 6.56 3.95
CA PHE A 24 10.55 7.19 3.22
C PHE A 24 9.51 7.80 4.16
N GLU A 25 9.11 9.02 3.83
CA GLU A 25 8.10 9.78 4.55
C GLU A 25 7.15 10.44 3.55
N ILE A 26 5.86 10.42 3.87
CA ILE A 26 4.81 11.03 3.09
C ILE A 26 4.15 12.08 3.97
N SER A 27 4.41 13.35 3.66
CA SER A 27 3.83 14.50 4.35
C SER A 27 2.52 14.93 3.69
N ASP A 28 1.64 15.53 4.49
CA ASP A 28 0.39 16.15 4.02
C ASP A 28 -0.53 15.20 3.21
N TRP A 29 -0.52 13.90 3.52
CA TRP A 29 -1.42 12.94 2.89
C TRP A 29 -2.86 13.23 3.33
N GLU A 30 -3.73 13.66 2.42
CA GLU A 30 -5.15 13.82 2.72
C GLU A 30 -5.92 12.51 2.53
N TYR A 31 -6.57 12.05 3.60
CA TYR A 31 -7.49 10.91 3.56
C TYR A 31 -8.61 11.09 4.58
N ALA A 32 -9.85 10.87 4.12
CA ALA A 32 -11.05 11.05 4.94
C ALA A 32 -11.13 12.44 5.60
N LEU A 33 -10.79 13.49 4.85
CA LEU A 33 -10.75 14.90 5.28
C LEU A 33 -9.74 15.19 6.41
N LYS A 34 -8.81 14.27 6.67
CA LYS A 34 -7.72 14.44 7.63
C LYS A 34 -6.38 14.42 6.90
N ARG A 35 -5.43 15.24 7.36
CA ARG A 35 -4.05 15.25 6.86
C ARG A 35 -3.17 14.36 7.73
N TRP A 36 -2.39 13.50 7.08
CA TRP A 36 -1.57 12.49 7.72
C TRP A 36 -0.11 12.67 7.33
N ASN A 37 0.77 12.53 8.32
CA ASN A 37 2.21 12.44 8.12
C ASN A 37 2.63 10.99 8.37
N ILE A 38 2.99 10.27 7.31
CA ILE A 38 3.21 8.83 7.33
C ILE A 38 4.69 8.54 7.14
N SER A 39 5.29 7.85 8.10
CA SER A 39 6.71 7.48 8.08
C SER A 39 6.89 5.97 8.06
N GLY A 40 7.99 5.52 7.45
CA GLY A 40 8.39 4.12 7.49
C GLY A 40 8.98 3.69 8.83
N THR A 41 9.24 2.39 8.93
CA THR A 41 9.86 1.79 10.12
C THR A 41 10.96 0.82 9.73
N ARG A 42 11.91 0.60 10.64
CA ARG A 42 13.02 -0.35 10.43
C ARG A 42 12.55 -1.79 10.31
N ASN A 43 11.36 -2.11 10.83
CA ASN A 43 10.73 -3.41 10.69
C ASN A 43 9.99 -3.57 9.35
N TYR A 44 10.31 -2.75 8.35
CA TYR A 44 9.73 -2.84 7.01
C TYR A 44 10.03 -4.22 6.40
N SER A 45 8.96 -4.96 6.12
CA SER A 45 9.00 -6.22 5.37
C SER A 45 7.61 -6.55 4.85
N PHE A 46 7.53 -7.41 3.83
CA PHE A 46 6.24 -7.93 3.38
C PHE A 46 5.45 -8.57 4.53
N GLU A 47 6.12 -9.39 5.35
CA GLU A 47 5.49 -10.10 6.47
C GLU A 47 4.93 -9.13 7.52
N SER A 48 5.74 -8.15 7.95
CA SER A 48 5.32 -7.17 8.96
C SER A 48 4.19 -6.27 8.46
N CYS A 49 4.21 -5.92 7.17
CA CYS A 49 3.11 -5.20 6.55
C CYS A 49 1.84 -6.06 6.49
N TYR A 50 1.94 -7.29 5.99
CA TYR A 50 0.84 -8.25 5.89
C TYR A 50 0.19 -8.49 7.25
N ASP A 51 1.00 -8.71 8.29
CA ASP A 51 0.51 -8.93 9.65
C ASP A 51 -0.24 -7.71 10.17
N ALA A 52 0.26 -6.49 9.94
CA ALA A 52 -0.43 -5.27 10.38
C ALA A 52 -1.85 -5.16 9.80
N ALA A 53 -2.03 -5.40 8.49
CA ALA A 53 -3.37 -5.38 7.91
C ALA A 53 -4.20 -6.60 8.26
N ARG A 54 -3.59 -7.78 8.36
CA ARG A 54 -4.29 -8.98 8.81
C ARG A 54 -4.86 -8.74 10.21
N HIS A 55 -4.10 -8.12 11.10
CA HIS A 55 -4.55 -7.71 12.42
C HIS A 55 -5.72 -6.72 12.33
N PHE A 56 -5.62 -5.70 11.47
CA PHE A 56 -6.73 -4.77 11.23
C PHE A 56 -8.00 -5.52 10.79
N VAL A 57 -7.94 -6.30 9.71
CA VAL A 57 -9.08 -7.08 9.17
C VAL A 57 -9.71 -8.01 10.21
N ILE A 58 -8.88 -8.71 11.01
CA ILE A 58 -9.37 -9.59 12.08
C ILE A 58 -10.05 -8.79 13.19
N SER A 59 -9.48 -7.65 13.57
CA SER A 59 -10.02 -6.78 14.63
C SER A 59 -11.30 -6.06 14.22
N SER A 60 -11.51 -5.79 12.94
CA SER A 60 -12.69 -5.11 12.40
C SER A 60 -13.98 -5.94 12.42
N ASN A 61 -13.94 -7.19 12.92
CA ASN A 61 -15.09 -8.08 13.05
C ASN A 61 -15.92 -8.23 11.74
N ILE A 62 -15.23 -8.28 10.61
CA ILE A 62 -15.85 -8.39 9.29
C ILE A 62 -16.45 -9.78 9.10
N MET A 63 -17.65 -9.84 8.49
CA MET A 63 -18.34 -11.11 8.21
C MET A 63 -17.51 -12.01 7.29
N LYS A 64 -17.33 -13.27 7.70
CA LYS A 64 -16.61 -14.28 6.91
C LYS A 64 -17.59 -15.04 6.00
N LEU A 65 -17.37 -14.95 4.69
CA LEU A 65 -18.18 -15.66 3.69
C LEU A 65 -17.59 -17.04 3.38
N SER A 66 -17.90 -18.04 4.21
CA SER A 66 -17.39 -19.40 4.06
C SER A 66 -17.84 -20.09 2.76
N SER A 67 -18.99 -19.69 2.21
CA SER A 67 -19.57 -20.20 0.96
C SER A 67 -18.72 -19.93 -0.28
N LEU A 68 -17.82 -18.94 -0.22
CA LEU A 68 -16.90 -18.60 -1.31
C LEU A 68 -15.66 -19.52 -1.36
N ARG A 69 -15.44 -20.37 -0.35
CA ARG A 69 -14.29 -21.25 -0.31
C ARG A 69 -14.31 -22.22 -1.50
N GLY A 70 -13.24 -22.20 -2.29
CA GLY A 70 -13.10 -23.06 -3.48
C GLY A 70 -13.93 -22.60 -4.69
N LYS A 71 -14.54 -21.41 -4.63
CA LYS A 71 -15.25 -20.80 -5.77
C LYS A 71 -14.31 -19.85 -6.52
N THR A 72 -14.58 -19.70 -7.81
CA THR A 72 -13.98 -18.62 -8.61
C THR A 72 -14.68 -17.31 -8.26
N ILE A 73 -13.90 -16.28 -7.95
CA ILE A 73 -14.38 -14.95 -7.60
C ILE A 73 -13.86 -13.99 -8.67
N TYR A 74 -14.72 -13.10 -9.14
CA TYR A 74 -14.34 -12.03 -10.06
C TYR A 74 -14.00 -10.78 -9.24
N LEU A 75 -12.81 -10.24 -9.46
CA LEU A 75 -12.31 -9.04 -8.80
C LEU A 75 -12.19 -7.93 -9.84
N PHE A 76 -12.72 -6.75 -9.52
CA PHE A 76 -12.80 -5.60 -10.43
C PHE A 76 -12.10 -4.38 -9.83
N SER A 77 -12.02 -3.31 -10.64
CA SER A 77 -11.50 -2.01 -10.24
C SER A 77 -10.09 -2.12 -9.66
N TYR A 78 -9.94 -1.85 -8.37
CA TYR A 78 -8.67 -1.89 -7.67
C TYR A 78 -7.83 -3.15 -7.92
N TYR A 79 -8.45 -4.34 -7.85
CA TYR A 79 -7.71 -5.59 -8.06
C TYR A 79 -7.25 -5.75 -9.50
N TYR A 80 -8.03 -5.27 -10.48
CA TYR A 80 -7.61 -5.27 -11.88
C TYR A 80 -6.40 -4.36 -12.07
N ASP A 81 -6.44 -3.12 -11.57
CA ASP A 81 -5.33 -2.17 -11.67
C ASP A 81 -4.07 -2.72 -10.99
N ARG A 82 -4.22 -3.36 -9.82
CA ARG A 82 -3.09 -3.99 -9.13
C ARG A 82 -2.52 -5.16 -9.92
N GLY A 83 -3.36 -6.00 -10.52
CA GLY A 83 -2.93 -7.08 -11.40
C GLY A 83 -2.19 -6.56 -12.62
N LEU A 84 -2.67 -5.47 -13.24
CA LEU A 84 -2.07 -4.86 -14.41
C LEU A 84 -0.70 -4.28 -14.07
N ASN A 85 -0.62 -3.46 -13.03
CA ASN A 85 0.63 -2.85 -12.60
C ASN A 85 1.66 -3.94 -12.23
N ALA A 86 1.22 -5.04 -11.59
CA ALA A 86 2.09 -6.15 -11.20
C ALA A 86 2.55 -7.01 -12.40
N GLY A 87 2.05 -6.73 -13.62
CA GLY A 87 2.30 -7.53 -14.80
C GLY A 87 1.67 -8.93 -14.75
N LEU A 88 0.65 -9.14 -13.90
CA LEU A 88 -0.06 -10.41 -13.76
C LEU A 88 -1.15 -10.59 -14.83
N ILE A 89 -1.71 -9.49 -15.33
CA ILE A 89 -2.64 -9.46 -16.47
C ILE A 89 -2.13 -8.52 -17.55
N LYS A 90 -2.66 -8.68 -18.76
CA LYS A 90 -2.41 -7.76 -19.88
C LYS A 90 -3.56 -6.76 -20.00
N GLU A 91 -3.23 -5.59 -20.51
CA GLU A 91 -4.21 -4.56 -20.83
C GLU A 91 -5.27 -5.11 -21.79
N ASN A 92 -6.55 -4.81 -21.55
CA ASN A 92 -7.73 -5.22 -22.31
C ASN A 92 -8.16 -6.69 -22.24
N ASP A 93 -7.32 -7.63 -21.80
CA ASP A 93 -7.64 -9.06 -21.82
C ASP A 93 -8.06 -9.65 -20.45
N GLY A 94 -7.91 -8.88 -19.36
CA GLY A 94 -8.11 -9.40 -18.01
C GLY A 94 -7.27 -10.66 -17.75
N GLY A 95 -7.74 -11.54 -16.88
CA GLY A 95 -7.07 -12.83 -16.68
C GLY A 95 -7.57 -13.63 -15.48
N ALA A 96 -7.37 -14.95 -15.53
CA ALA A 96 -7.56 -15.84 -14.39
C ALA A 96 -6.26 -15.94 -13.59
N ILE A 97 -6.24 -15.36 -12.39
CA ILE A 97 -5.06 -15.32 -11.53
C ILE A 97 -5.34 -15.99 -10.19
N LYS A 98 -4.32 -16.61 -9.58
CA LYS A 98 -4.40 -17.13 -8.21
C LYS A 98 -3.96 -16.06 -7.20
N LEU A 99 -4.57 -16.08 -6.02
CA LEU A 99 -4.15 -15.22 -4.89
C LEU A 99 -2.66 -15.38 -4.53
N LEU A 100 -2.06 -16.53 -4.83
CA LEU A 100 -0.64 -16.75 -4.62
C LEU A 100 0.24 -15.91 -5.56
N ASP A 101 -0.19 -15.65 -6.79
CA ASP A 101 0.56 -14.84 -7.75
C ASP A 101 0.57 -13.39 -7.30
N TYR A 102 -0.58 -12.95 -6.79
CA TYR A 102 -0.79 -11.70 -6.06
C TYR A 102 0.23 -11.54 -4.91
N ARG A 103 0.33 -12.54 -4.03
CA ARG A 103 1.32 -12.55 -2.93
C ARG A 103 2.77 -12.46 -3.43
N LYS A 104 3.16 -13.27 -4.41
CA LYS A 104 4.54 -13.28 -4.94
C LYS A 104 4.94 -11.94 -5.56
N ALA A 105 4.00 -11.29 -6.26
CA ALA A 105 4.23 -9.97 -6.83
C ALA A 105 4.47 -8.92 -5.73
N ALA A 106 3.70 -8.97 -4.64
CA ALA A 106 3.88 -8.08 -3.49
C ALA A 106 5.21 -8.33 -2.76
N GLU A 107 5.58 -9.60 -2.51
CA GLU A 107 6.88 -9.96 -1.92
C GLU A 107 8.04 -9.40 -2.75
N LYS A 108 7.99 -9.57 -4.08
CA LYS A 108 8.97 -9.00 -5.01
C LYS A 108 8.99 -7.48 -4.94
N GLY A 109 7.83 -6.82 -4.95
CA GLY A 109 7.72 -5.36 -4.88
C GLY A 109 8.31 -4.77 -3.60
N CYS A 110 8.03 -5.37 -2.45
CA CYS A 110 8.59 -4.92 -1.17
C CYS A 110 10.11 -5.12 -1.11
N LEU A 111 10.65 -6.20 -1.70
CA LEU A 111 12.11 -6.43 -1.77
C LEU A 111 12.82 -5.39 -2.64
N HIS A 112 12.26 -5.05 -3.80
CA HIS A 112 12.84 -4.04 -4.69
C HIS A 112 12.85 -2.65 -4.05
N ALA A 113 11.83 -2.29 -3.28
CA ALA A 113 11.80 -1.01 -2.55
C ALA A 113 12.96 -0.90 -1.54
N VAL A 114 13.38 -1.99 -0.88
CA VAL A 114 14.58 -1.99 -0.01
C VAL A 114 15.85 -1.79 -0.83
N LEU A 115 15.97 -2.49 -1.95
CA LEU A 115 17.16 -2.42 -2.80
C LEU A 115 17.33 -1.05 -3.45
N GLU A 116 16.24 -0.44 -3.93
CA GLU A 116 16.28 0.92 -4.48
C GLU A 116 16.51 1.96 -3.38
N ALA A 117 15.89 1.84 -2.20
CA ALA A 117 16.19 2.76 -1.08
C ALA A 117 17.67 2.69 -0.64
N ALA A 118 18.27 1.50 -0.65
CA ALA A 118 19.67 1.30 -0.28
C ALA A 118 20.69 1.77 -1.34
N GLN A 119 20.26 1.97 -2.59
CA GLN A 119 21.13 2.29 -3.73
C GLN A 119 21.41 3.79 -3.89
N TRP A 120 20.74 4.66 -3.13
CA TRP A 120 20.75 6.11 -3.38
C TRP A 120 21.72 6.85 -2.45
N SER A 121 22.61 7.65 -3.05
CA SER A 121 23.40 8.66 -2.34
C SER A 121 22.75 10.04 -2.45
N PRO A 122 22.99 10.99 -1.51
CA PRO A 122 22.34 12.30 -1.51
C PRO A 122 22.56 13.16 -2.77
N LEU A 123 23.55 12.83 -3.61
CA LEU A 123 23.90 13.58 -4.81
C LEU A 123 23.10 13.19 -6.05
N ASP A 124 22.43 12.02 -6.03
CA ASP A 124 21.66 11.52 -7.18
C ASP A 124 20.21 12.05 -7.22
N ALA A 125 19.78 12.77 -6.16
CA ALA A 125 18.42 13.25 -5.98
C ALA A 125 18.00 14.41 -6.92
N MET A 126 18.95 15.08 -7.59
CA MET A 126 18.64 16.25 -8.42
C MET A 126 18.42 15.94 -9.91
N ALA A 127 18.59 14.69 -10.35
CA ALA A 127 18.75 14.39 -11.78
C ALA A 127 17.70 13.46 -12.43
N MET A 128 16.58 13.10 -11.80
CA MET A 128 15.61 12.22 -12.47
C MET A 128 14.13 12.48 -12.11
N PRO A 129 13.29 12.86 -13.08
CA PRO A 129 11.86 12.65 -13.00
C PRO A 129 11.59 11.21 -13.44
N ARG A 130 11.35 10.27 -12.52
CA ARG A 130 10.95 8.89 -12.90
C ARG A 130 9.64 8.45 -12.24
N PRO A 131 8.59 8.17 -13.03
CA PRO A 131 7.28 7.72 -12.54
C PRO A 131 7.24 6.26 -12.04
N ASP A 132 8.31 5.48 -12.23
CA ASP A 132 8.34 4.05 -11.84
C ASP A 132 8.51 3.81 -10.33
N VAL A 133 9.19 4.71 -9.62
CA VAL A 133 9.41 4.58 -8.18
C VAL A 133 8.08 4.69 -7.42
N HIS A 134 7.19 5.59 -7.85
CA HIS A 134 5.83 5.70 -7.29
C HIS A 134 5.01 4.40 -7.41
N LEU A 135 5.21 3.63 -8.50
CA LEU A 135 4.57 2.34 -8.69
C LEU A 135 5.08 1.32 -7.66
N TYR A 136 6.40 1.19 -7.46
CA TYR A 136 7.00 0.25 -6.49
C TYR A 136 6.66 0.56 -5.03
N PHE A 137 6.69 1.83 -4.63
CA PHE A 137 6.25 2.25 -3.30
C PHE A 137 4.76 1.99 -3.08
N THR A 138 3.93 2.13 -4.12
CA THR A 138 2.53 1.74 -4.03
C THR A 138 2.32 0.22 -4.02
N PHE A 139 3.25 -0.63 -4.45
CA PHE A 139 3.06 -2.08 -4.37
C PHE A 139 3.08 -2.62 -2.95
N CYS A 140 4.01 -2.19 -2.10
CA CYS A 140 4.01 -2.66 -0.71
C CYS A 140 2.88 -2.02 0.10
N TRP A 141 2.55 -0.76 -0.19
CA TRP A 141 1.55 0.01 0.56
C TRP A 141 0.09 -0.31 0.17
N ILE A 142 -0.16 -0.58 -1.11
CA ILE A 142 -1.52 -0.74 -1.63
C ILE A 142 -1.97 -2.21 -1.60
N TRP A 143 -1.07 -3.19 -1.56
CA TRP A 143 -1.49 -4.60 -1.57
C TRP A 143 -2.05 -5.13 -0.25
N VAL A 144 -2.01 -4.30 0.77
CA VAL A 144 -2.26 -4.68 2.15
C VAL A 144 -3.39 -3.82 2.75
N ARG A 145 -4.09 -3.03 1.91
CA ARG A 145 -5.35 -2.35 2.25
C ARG A 145 -6.55 -3.02 1.60
#